data_AF-W3A1Y3-F1
#
_entry.id   AF-W3A1Y3-F1
#
_cell.length_a   1.000
_cell.length_b   1.000
_cell.length_c   1.000
_cell.angle_alpha   90.00
_cell.angle_beta   90.00
_cell.angle_gamma   90.00
#
_symmetry.space_group_name_H-M   'P 1'
#
loop_
_entity.id
_entity.type
_entity.pdbx_description
1 polymer ?
#
loop_
_entity_poly.entity_id
_entity_poly.type
_entity_poly.pdbx_seq_one_letter_code
_entity_poly.pdbx_strand_id
1 'polypeptide(L)'
;MPSGPLSDAAPANLPPTTVPRSERIPGYRDRRSFRGHDIVPWSAQDIRQTSIVEMDADLLFHRFTKPMEWLIPLRDPVPPLGNWRDDLMDENNVRDLIETAPWEILAALLDPLTFKSQGWFRHMNQLYAFYEDEHLRAYWDSTHAFPVSITKRRASRYLDAFYTDRKQRRSRAGARWKSFLQQVLIGLLRGYCDLDLLLDPFFLFFPRPGEAGAWYPGIEYGADPADLLEALTITDAADRWRNHYRDVPDDHPALGIARLRGKFMFSSP
;
A
#
# COMPACT_ATOMS: atom_id res chain seq x y z
N MET A 1 9.01 -8.75 -25.66
CA MET A 1 8.42 -7.68 -26.50
C MET A 1 7.46 -6.90 -25.62
N PRO A 2 7.65 -5.61 -25.34
CA PRO A 2 6.66 -4.89 -24.54
C PRO A 2 5.47 -4.56 -25.44
N SER A 3 4.30 -5.06 -25.06
CA SER A 3 3.03 -4.69 -25.66
C SER A 3 2.85 -3.17 -25.58
N GLY A 4 2.59 -2.53 -26.72
CA GLY A 4 2.33 -1.09 -26.81
C GLY A 4 1.09 -0.65 -26.03
N PRO A 5 0.80 0.67 -25.98
CA PRO A 5 -0.34 1.20 -25.24
C PRO A 5 -1.63 0.56 -25.77
N LEU A 6 -2.30 -0.22 -24.92
CA LEU A 6 -3.60 -0.80 -25.24
C LEU A 6 -4.58 0.35 -25.50
N SER A 7 -5.18 0.30 -26.69
CA SER A 7 -6.09 1.28 -27.27
C SER A 7 -7.15 1.80 -26.28
N ASP A 8 -7.31 3.13 -26.26
CA ASP A 8 -8.30 3.95 -25.53
C ASP A 8 -9.79 3.63 -25.85
N ALA A 9 -10.07 2.60 -26.64
CA ALA A 9 -11.39 2.40 -27.27
C ALA A 9 -12.39 1.57 -26.43
N ALA A 10 -11.98 0.89 -25.36
CA ALA A 10 -12.87 0.02 -24.58
C ALA A 10 -13.65 0.68 -23.42
N PRO A 11 -13.21 1.76 -22.73
CA PRO A 11 -13.94 2.28 -21.57
C PRO A 11 -15.06 3.28 -21.90
N ALA A 12 -15.28 3.63 -23.18
CA ALA A 12 -16.10 4.78 -23.57
C ALA A 12 -17.62 4.66 -23.32
N ASN A 13 -18.16 3.44 -23.09
CA ASN A 13 -19.61 3.21 -22.99
C ASN A 13 -20.10 2.76 -21.62
N LEU A 14 -19.31 2.96 -20.56
CA LEU A 14 -19.73 2.58 -19.22
C LEU A 14 -20.42 3.75 -18.51
N PRO A 15 -21.60 3.53 -17.89
CA PRO A 15 -22.25 4.58 -17.12
C PRO A 15 -21.30 5.08 -16.01
N PRO A 16 -21.27 6.40 -15.73
CA PRO A 16 -20.52 6.96 -14.60
C PRO A 16 -20.85 6.26 -13.28
N THR A 17 -19.99 6.40 -12.26
CA THR A 17 -20.35 5.95 -10.91
C THR A 17 -21.68 6.56 -10.47
N THR A 18 -22.43 5.78 -9.69
CA THR A 18 -23.64 6.20 -8.99
C THR A 18 -23.40 7.29 -7.95
N VAL A 19 -22.14 7.53 -7.53
CA VAL A 19 -21.83 8.56 -6.52
C VAL A 19 -22.06 9.97 -7.10
N PRO A 20 -23.04 10.71 -6.57
CA PRO A 20 -23.31 12.08 -7.00
C PRO A 20 -22.06 12.95 -6.85
N ARG A 21 -21.82 13.87 -7.80
CA ARG A 21 -20.68 14.81 -7.71
C ARG A 21 -20.67 15.60 -6.41
N SER A 22 -21.85 15.86 -5.84
CA SER A 22 -22.03 16.50 -4.54
C SER A 22 -21.44 15.71 -3.37
N GLU A 23 -21.27 14.40 -3.49
CA GLU A 23 -20.80 13.52 -2.42
C GLU A 23 -19.34 13.09 -2.60
N ARG A 24 -18.73 13.43 -3.75
CA ARG A 24 -17.34 13.04 -4.04
C ARG A 24 -16.32 13.77 -3.17
N ILE A 25 -15.30 13.03 -2.77
CA ILE A 25 -14.17 13.53 -1.99
C ILE A 25 -12.86 13.39 -2.80
N PRO A 26 -12.09 14.47 -2.98
CA PRO A 26 -12.44 15.86 -2.70
C PRO A 26 -13.48 16.39 -3.71
N GLY A 27 -13.83 17.68 -3.59
CA GLY A 27 -14.75 18.33 -4.54
C GLY A 27 -14.28 18.21 -5.99
N TYR A 28 -15.22 18.06 -6.92
CA TYR A 28 -14.87 17.81 -8.33
C TYR A 28 -14.19 19.02 -8.99
N ARG A 29 -14.90 20.16 -9.08
CA ARG A 29 -14.36 21.44 -9.58
C ARG A 29 -14.09 22.39 -8.43
N ASP A 30 -15.13 22.66 -7.65
CA ASP A 30 -15.01 23.56 -6.51
C ASP A 30 -14.38 22.83 -5.32
N ARG A 31 -13.45 23.51 -4.67
CA ARG A 31 -12.90 23.07 -3.38
C ARG A 31 -13.99 23.20 -2.32
N ARG A 32 -14.12 22.20 -1.45
CA ARG A 32 -15.24 22.12 -0.51
C ARG A 32 -14.77 21.78 0.89
N SER A 33 -15.47 22.31 1.87
CA SER A 33 -15.32 21.90 3.26
C SER A 33 -16.26 20.72 3.51
N PHE A 34 -15.74 19.69 4.15
CA PHE A 34 -16.49 18.53 4.61
C PHE A 34 -16.44 18.50 6.13
N ARG A 35 -17.39 17.82 6.78
CA ARG A 35 -17.27 17.57 8.22
C ARG A 35 -16.14 16.56 8.41
N GLY A 36 -15.33 16.74 9.44
CA GLY A 36 -14.15 15.89 9.67
C GLY A 36 -14.49 14.40 9.64
N HIS A 37 -15.54 13.98 10.35
CA HIS A 37 -15.96 12.57 10.40
C HIS A 37 -16.41 11.99 9.05
N ASP A 38 -16.89 12.81 8.12
CA ASP A 38 -17.34 12.34 6.80
C ASP A 38 -16.16 11.95 5.89
N ILE A 39 -14.96 12.45 6.19
CA ILE A 39 -13.78 12.27 5.34
C ILE A 39 -12.64 11.51 6.02
N VAL A 40 -12.74 11.21 7.32
CA VAL A 40 -11.78 10.32 8.03
C VAL A 40 -11.61 9.03 7.21
N PRO A 41 -10.39 8.55 6.96
CA PRO A 41 -9.10 8.98 7.50
C PRO A 41 -8.38 10.10 6.74
N TRP A 42 -8.99 10.70 5.69
CA TRP A 42 -8.37 11.80 4.98
C TRP A 42 -8.19 13.05 5.84
N SER A 43 -7.08 13.75 5.63
CA SER A 43 -6.80 15.04 6.22
C SER A 43 -7.81 16.08 5.73
N ALA A 44 -8.56 16.68 6.65
CA ALA A 44 -9.53 17.73 6.34
C ALA A 44 -8.90 18.95 5.68
N GLN A 45 -7.66 19.27 6.05
CA GLN A 45 -6.91 20.34 5.43
C GLN A 45 -6.62 20.04 3.95
N ASP A 46 -6.10 18.83 3.67
CA ASP A 46 -5.74 18.45 2.31
C ASP A 46 -6.98 18.37 1.41
N ILE A 47 -8.04 17.71 1.89
CA ILE A 47 -9.31 17.58 1.15
C ILE A 47 -9.93 18.94 0.85
N ARG A 48 -9.87 19.90 1.79
CA ARG A 48 -10.39 21.26 1.58
C ARG A 48 -9.59 22.07 0.56
N GLN A 49 -8.30 21.77 0.39
CA GLN A 49 -7.39 22.55 -0.45
C GLN A 49 -7.23 21.97 -1.86
N THR A 50 -7.82 20.82 -2.15
CA THR A 50 -7.68 20.14 -3.45
C THR A 50 -9.04 19.97 -4.14
N SER A 51 -9.05 19.99 -5.46
CA SER A 51 -10.17 19.53 -6.29
C SER A 51 -9.70 18.45 -7.26
N ILE A 52 -10.61 17.58 -7.70
CA ILE A 52 -10.27 16.46 -8.60
C ILE A 52 -9.69 16.96 -9.93
N VAL A 53 -10.23 18.05 -10.48
CA VAL A 53 -9.76 18.61 -11.76
C VAL A 53 -8.36 19.22 -11.70
N GLU A 54 -7.87 19.54 -10.50
CA GLU A 54 -6.52 20.08 -10.25
C GLU A 54 -5.51 18.99 -9.86
N MET A 55 -5.96 17.73 -9.69
CA MET A 55 -5.07 16.63 -9.34
C MET A 55 -4.24 16.15 -10.53
N ASP A 56 -3.01 15.76 -10.23
CA ASP A 56 -2.17 14.97 -11.11
C ASP A 56 -1.68 13.69 -10.39
N ALA A 57 -0.99 12.82 -11.14
CA ALA A 57 -0.48 11.58 -10.59
C ALA A 57 0.61 11.80 -9.52
N ASP A 58 1.33 12.92 -9.54
CA ASP A 58 2.36 13.24 -8.55
C ASP A 58 1.73 13.64 -7.21
N LEU A 59 0.69 14.46 -7.23
CA LEU A 59 -0.09 14.82 -6.06
C LEU A 59 -0.77 13.58 -5.46
N LEU A 60 -1.34 12.71 -6.29
CA LEU A 60 -1.85 11.41 -5.82
C LEU A 60 -0.73 10.61 -5.17
N PHE A 61 0.40 10.41 -5.85
CA PHE A 61 1.51 9.60 -5.36
C PHE A 61 2.05 10.09 -4.00
N HIS A 62 2.28 11.39 -3.87
CA HIS A 62 2.94 11.97 -2.69
C HIS A 62 1.98 12.29 -1.53
N ARG A 63 0.73 12.67 -1.83
CA ARG A 63 -0.19 13.19 -0.81
C ARG A 63 -1.40 12.31 -0.56
N PHE A 64 -1.91 11.63 -1.57
CA PHE A 64 -3.22 10.97 -1.51
C PHE A 64 -3.21 9.46 -1.83
N THR A 65 -2.04 8.82 -1.86
CA THR A 65 -1.94 7.37 -2.00
C THR A 65 -2.59 6.65 -0.84
N LYS A 66 -2.37 7.14 0.38
CA LYS A 66 -3.13 6.81 1.58
C LYS A 66 -2.97 7.92 2.61
N PRO A 67 -3.87 8.03 3.59
CA PRO A 67 -3.64 8.90 4.73
C PRO A 67 -2.38 8.52 5.52
N MET A 68 -1.79 9.55 6.13
CA MET A 68 -0.72 9.37 7.12
C MET A 68 -1.26 8.61 8.32
N GLU A 69 -0.49 7.68 8.87
CA GLU A 69 -0.79 7.00 10.16
C GLU A 69 -2.03 6.12 10.19
N TRP A 70 -2.74 5.97 9.05
CA TRP A 70 -4.00 5.23 9.04
C TRP A 70 -3.81 3.71 9.11
N LEU A 71 -3.02 3.14 8.18
CA LEU A 71 -2.72 1.70 8.19
C LEU A 71 -1.39 1.40 8.88
N ILE A 72 -0.41 2.25 8.64
CA ILE A 72 0.98 2.06 9.07
C ILE A 72 1.24 3.12 10.14
N PRO A 73 1.68 2.75 11.36
CA PRO A 73 1.93 3.71 12.42
C PRO A 73 3.16 4.57 12.12
N LEU A 74 3.37 5.63 12.93
CA LEU A 74 4.62 6.37 12.89
C LEU A 74 5.81 5.48 13.25
N ARG A 75 6.97 5.85 12.72
CA ARG A 75 8.21 5.18 13.03
C ARG A 75 8.64 5.48 14.46
N ASP A 76 8.91 4.42 15.22
CA ASP A 76 9.58 4.52 16.52
C ASP A 76 11.05 4.96 16.38
N PRO A 77 11.61 5.61 17.41
CA PRO A 77 13.04 5.91 17.45
C PRO A 77 13.89 4.68 17.16
N VAL A 78 15.00 4.88 16.44
CA VAL A 78 15.95 3.79 16.18
C VAL A 78 16.45 3.27 17.54
N PRO A 79 16.32 1.97 17.81
CA PRO A 79 16.77 1.41 19.07
C PRO A 79 18.29 1.48 19.19
N PRO A 80 18.83 1.65 20.41
CA PRO A 80 20.25 1.53 20.67
C PRO A 80 20.83 0.20 20.17
N LEU A 81 22.11 0.22 19.79
CA LEU A 81 22.85 -1.00 19.49
C LEU A 81 22.84 -1.94 20.71
N GLY A 82 22.61 -3.23 20.47
CA GLY A 82 22.51 -4.24 21.52
C GLY A 82 21.12 -4.42 22.14
N ASN A 83 20.17 -3.52 21.84
CA ASN A 83 18.78 -3.68 22.30
C ASN A 83 17.94 -4.56 21.36
N TRP A 84 18.48 -4.91 20.19
CA TRP A 84 17.87 -5.81 19.23
C TRP A 84 18.91 -6.82 18.76
N ARG A 85 18.43 -7.94 18.22
CA ARG A 85 19.21 -9.09 17.77
C ARG A 85 19.87 -8.82 16.41
N ASP A 86 20.81 -7.87 16.39
CA ASP A 86 21.66 -7.63 15.22
C ASP A 86 22.46 -8.88 14.86
N ASP A 87 22.80 -9.73 15.83
CA ASP A 87 23.48 -11.01 15.60
C ASP A 87 22.74 -11.91 14.59
N LEU A 88 21.41 -11.84 14.51
CA LEU A 88 20.60 -12.57 13.54
C LEU A 88 20.72 -12.01 12.10
N MET A 89 21.30 -10.82 11.91
CA MET A 89 21.51 -10.21 10.58
C MET A 89 22.77 -10.76 9.90
N ASP A 90 22.94 -12.07 9.82
CA ASP A 90 24.00 -12.71 9.04
C ASP A 90 23.50 -13.20 7.68
N GLU A 91 24.42 -13.66 6.83
CA GLU A 91 24.06 -14.11 5.48
C GLU A 91 23.14 -15.34 5.48
N ASN A 92 23.35 -16.30 6.38
CA ASN A 92 22.57 -17.54 6.39
C ASN A 92 21.14 -17.26 6.84
N ASN A 93 20.98 -16.56 7.97
CA ASN A 93 19.67 -16.18 8.48
C ASN A 93 18.86 -15.36 7.46
N VAL A 94 19.50 -14.42 6.76
CA VAL A 94 18.81 -13.64 5.72
C VAL A 94 18.48 -14.50 4.50
N ARG A 95 19.34 -15.45 4.11
CA ARG A 95 19.03 -16.39 3.01
C ARG A 95 17.84 -17.26 3.37
N ASP A 96 17.87 -17.90 4.53
CA ASP A 96 16.82 -18.79 5.01
C ASP A 96 15.47 -18.05 5.04
N LEU A 97 15.44 -16.83 5.58
CA LEU A 97 14.26 -15.95 5.56
C LEU A 97 13.74 -15.67 4.14
N ILE A 98 14.63 -15.39 3.19
CA ILE A 98 14.22 -15.01 1.83
C ILE A 98 13.81 -16.24 1.00
N GLU A 99 14.38 -17.40 1.29
CA GLU A 99 14.03 -18.67 0.64
C GLU A 99 12.61 -19.13 0.99
N THR A 100 12.07 -18.76 2.16
CA THR A 100 10.66 -19.03 2.50
C THR A 100 9.66 -18.12 1.77
N ALA A 101 10.13 -17.18 0.95
CA ALA A 101 9.29 -16.25 0.20
C ALA A 101 8.19 -15.55 1.04
N PRO A 102 8.54 -14.88 2.15
CA PRO A 102 7.57 -14.37 3.14
C PRO A 102 6.56 -13.35 2.57
N TRP A 103 6.87 -12.75 1.43
CA TRP A 103 5.96 -11.86 0.71
C TRP A 103 4.75 -12.56 0.08
N GLU A 104 4.74 -13.88 -0.05
CA GLU A 104 3.61 -14.63 -0.61
C GLU A 104 2.33 -14.46 0.21
N ILE A 105 2.44 -14.14 1.50
CA ILE A 105 1.28 -13.81 2.34
C ILE A 105 0.48 -12.63 1.78
N LEU A 106 1.14 -11.71 1.06
CA LEU A 106 0.51 -10.55 0.45
C LEU A 106 -0.30 -10.90 -0.80
N ALA A 107 -0.11 -12.09 -1.39
CA ALA A 107 -0.85 -12.55 -2.55
C ALA A 107 -2.30 -12.95 -2.23
N ALA A 108 -2.69 -13.00 -0.94
CA ALA A 108 -4.03 -13.34 -0.52
C ALA A 108 -5.05 -12.37 -1.15
N LEU A 109 -5.90 -12.91 -2.03
CA LEU A 109 -6.92 -12.13 -2.72
C LEU A 109 -7.95 -11.61 -1.72
N LEU A 110 -8.15 -10.30 -1.73
CA LEU A 110 -9.24 -9.65 -0.99
C LEU A 110 -10.34 -9.26 -1.98
N ASP A 111 -11.58 -9.58 -1.63
CA ASP A 111 -12.72 -9.04 -2.34
C ASP A 111 -12.79 -7.52 -2.09
N PRO A 112 -12.85 -6.68 -3.14
CA PRO A 112 -12.90 -5.24 -2.96
C PRO A 112 -14.11 -4.79 -2.15
N LEU A 113 -13.87 -3.90 -1.19
CA LEU A 113 -14.90 -3.38 -0.29
C LEU A 113 -15.81 -2.35 -0.99
N THR A 114 -15.23 -1.55 -1.87
CA THR A 114 -15.84 -0.34 -2.43
C THR A 114 -16.46 -0.55 -3.81
N PHE A 115 -16.07 -1.60 -4.56
CA PHE A 115 -16.52 -1.82 -5.94
C PHE A 115 -16.69 -3.30 -6.29
N LYS A 116 -17.36 -3.58 -7.42
CA LYS A 116 -17.42 -4.93 -8.03
C LYS A 116 -16.54 -4.98 -9.27
N SER A 117 -16.00 -6.16 -9.59
CA SER A 117 -15.17 -6.42 -10.79
C SER A 117 -15.99 -6.38 -12.10
N GLN A 118 -16.56 -5.23 -12.41
CA GLN A 118 -17.43 -4.98 -13.56
C GLN A 118 -17.11 -3.63 -14.19
N GLY A 119 -17.45 -3.47 -15.47
CA GLY A 119 -17.21 -2.22 -16.21
C GLY A 119 -15.75 -1.74 -16.07
N TRP A 120 -15.57 -0.50 -15.64
CA TRP A 120 -14.27 0.15 -15.54
C TRP A 120 -13.43 -0.49 -14.44
N PHE A 121 -14.06 -0.91 -13.34
CA PHE A 121 -13.39 -1.61 -12.24
C PHE A 121 -12.85 -2.98 -12.64
N ARG A 122 -13.47 -3.68 -13.60
CA ARG A 122 -12.88 -4.92 -14.14
C ARG A 122 -11.52 -4.67 -14.78
N HIS A 123 -11.41 -3.61 -15.58
CA HIS A 123 -10.15 -3.23 -16.22
C HIS A 123 -9.11 -2.81 -15.18
N MET A 124 -9.50 -1.98 -14.21
CA MET A 124 -8.63 -1.57 -13.11
C MET A 124 -8.12 -2.76 -12.29
N ASN A 125 -8.98 -3.73 -11.98
CA ASN A 125 -8.60 -4.94 -11.25
C ASN A 125 -7.56 -5.76 -12.01
N GLN A 126 -7.71 -5.89 -13.33
CA GLN A 126 -6.74 -6.63 -14.14
C GLN A 126 -5.38 -5.93 -14.18
N LEU A 127 -5.37 -4.59 -14.32
CA LEU A 127 -4.12 -3.81 -14.27
C LEU A 127 -3.46 -3.91 -12.90
N TYR A 128 -4.24 -3.83 -11.82
CA TYR A 128 -3.70 -3.92 -10.47
C TYR A 128 -3.22 -5.33 -10.13
N ALA A 129 -3.96 -6.38 -10.48
CA ALA A 129 -3.54 -7.76 -10.21
C ALA A 129 -2.20 -8.10 -10.88
N PHE A 130 -1.98 -7.61 -12.11
CA PHE A 130 -0.67 -7.74 -12.77
C PHE A 130 0.43 -6.95 -12.04
N TYR A 131 0.11 -5.73 -11.60
CA TYR A 131 1.04 -4.90 -10.82
C TYR A 131 1.41 -5.56 -9.48
N GLU A 132 0.42 -6.10 -8.78
CA GLU A 132 0.56 -6.73 -7.46
C GLU A 132 1.49 -7.95 -7.55
N ASP A 133 1.22 -8.87 -8.48
CA ASP A 133 2.02 -10.08 -8.73
C ASP A 133 3.51 -9.75 -8.99
N GLU A 134 3.80 -8.72 -9.80
CA GLU A 134 5.18 -8.29 -10.08
C GLU A 134 5.90 -7.64 -8.87
N HIS A 135 5.15 -7.18 -7.85
CA HIS A 135 5.68 -6.24 -6.87
C HIS A 135 5.40 -6.57 -5.40
N LEU A 136 4.76 -7.70 -5.06
CA LEU A 136 4.53 -8.16 -3.67
C LEU A 136 5.77 -8.03 -2.80
N ARG A 137 6.90 -8.54 -3.31
CA ARG A 137 8.16 -8.50 -2.57
C ARG A 137 8.63 -7.08 -2.25
N ALA A 138 8.36 -6.10 -3.11
CA ALA A 138 8.74 -4.71 -2.84
C ALA A 138 7.92 -4.10 -1.70
N TYR A 139 6.64 -4.48 -1.58
CA TYR A 139 5.76 -4.07 -0.48
C TYR A 139 6.18 -4.71 0.83
N TRP A 140 6.39 -6.03 0.84
CA TRP A 140 6.86 -6.76 2.02
C TRP A 140 8.20 -6.19 2.51
N ASP A 141 9.16 -6.00 1.61
CA ASP A 141 10.44 -5.35 1.92
C ASP A 141 10.30 -3.93 2.52
N SER A 142 9.19 -3.25 2.24
CA SER A 142 8.99 -1.88 2.71
C SER A 142 8.41 -1.82 4.11
N THR A 143 7.62 -2.82 4.51
CA THR A 143 7.08 -2.99 5.87
C THR A 143 7.98 -3.84 6.77
N HIS A 144 8.92 -4.61 6.21
CA HIS A 144 9.89 -5.47 6.92
C HIS A 144 11.34 -5.03 6.70
N ALA A 145 11.59 -3.73 6.82
CA ALA A 145 12.88 -3.14 6.56
C ALA A 145 13.90 -3.36 7.68
N PHE A 146 14.58 -4.49 7.73
CA PHE A 146 15.66 -4.64 8.70
C PHE A 146 16.97 -3.93 8.28
N PRO A 147 17.73 -3.38 9.24
CA PRO A 147 19.00 -2.74 8.96
C PRO A 147 20.10 -3.78 8.74
N VAL A 148 20.88 -3.59 7.66
CA VAL A 148 22.12 -4.35 7.43
C VAL A 148 23.29 -3.39 7.54
N SER A 149 24.16 -3.60 8.52
CA SER A 149 25.27 -2.68 8.79
C SER A 149 26.25 -2.59 7.61
N ILE A 150 26.93 -1.46 7.48
CA ILE A 150 27.94 -1.26 6.43
C ILE A 150 29.05 -2.32 6.55
N THR A 151 29.43 -2.67 7.77
CA THR A 151 30.43 -3.71 8.04
C THR A 151 29.98 -5.06 7.49
N LYS A 152 28.73 -5.47 7.75
CA LYS A 152 28.17 -6.73 7.26
C LYS A 152 28.05 -6.76 5.73
N ARG A 153 27.64 -5.65 5.12
CA ARG A 153 27.60 -5.49 3.66
C ARG A 153 28.99 -5.57 3.02
N ARG A 154 30.02 -5.01 3.66
CA ARG A 154 31.41 -5.13 3.16
C ARG A 154 31.95 -6.55 3.31
N ALA A 155 31.50 -7.28 4.33
CA ALA A 155 31.93 -8.65 4.59
C ALA A 155 31.22 -9.70 3.73
N SER A 156 29.97 -9.46 3.33
CA SER A 156 29.16 -10.39 2.52
C SER A 156 28.66 -9.72 1.24
N ARG A 157 29.08 -10.29 0.09
CA ARG A 157 28.57 -9.88 -1.23
C ARG A 157 27.06 -10.11 -1.36
N TYR A 158 26.56 -11.17 -0.73
CA TYR A 158 25.12 -11.46 -0.73
C TYR A 158 24.34 -10.37 0.00
N LEU A 159 24.76 -9.99 1.21
CA LEU A 159 24.08 -8.96 2.00
C LEU A 159 24.14 -7.57 1.32
N ASP A 160 25.24 -7.25 0.64
CA ASP A 160 25.33 -6.00 -0.14
C ASP A 160 24.39 -5.98 -1.35
N ALA A 161 24.34 -7.10 -2.10
CA ALA A 161 23.42 -7.27 -3.21
C ALA A 161 21.96 -7.22 -2.73
N PHE A 162 21.63 -7.96 -1.67
CA PHE A 162 20.30 -7.97 -1.04
C PHE A 162 19.82 -6.56 -0.70
N TYR A 163 20.67 -5.77 -0.02
CA TYR A 163 20.34 -4.41 0.36
C TYR A 163 20.11 -3.49 -0.86
N THR A 164 20.93 -3.66 -1.90
CA THR A 164 20.85 -2.85 -3.13
C THR A 164 19.61 -3.21 -3.95
N ASP A 165 19.36 -4.50 -4.15
CA ASP A 165 18.24 -5.04 -4.91
C ASP A 165 16.91 -4.64 -4.28
N ARG A 166 16.83 -4.64 -2.96
CA ARG A 166 15.68 -4.14 -2.21
C ARG A 166 15.33 -2.70 -2.56
N LYS A 167 16.31 -1.79 -2.59
CA LYS A 167 16.09 -0.38 -3.00
C LYS A 167 15.62 -0.29 -4.44
N GLN A 168 16.22 -1.08 -5.34
CA GLN A 168 15.82 -1.10 -6.74
C GLN A 168 14.40 -1.62 -6.93
N ARG A 169 14.01 -2.69 -6.22
CA ARG A 169 12.64 -3.24 -6.24
C ARG A 169 11.63 -2.20 -5.79
N ARG A 170 11.88 -1.50 -4.67
CA ARG A 170 11.01 -0.40 -4.21
C ARG A 170 10.91 0.73 -5.24
N SER A 171 12.03 1.12 -5.86
CA SER A 171 12.02 2.17 -6.90
C SER A 171 11.21 1.77 -8.13
N ARG A 172 11.39 0.54 -8.63
CA ARG A 172 10.63 -0.01 -9.77
C ARG A 172 9.14 -0.09 -9.46
N ALA A 173 8.79 -0.64 -8.29
CA ALA A 173 7.40 -0.75 -7.86
C ALA A 173 6.75 0.63 -7.67
N GLY A 174 7.48 1.62 -7.15
CA GLY A 174 7.01 3.01 -7.05
C GLY A 174 6.77 3.67 -8.41
N ALA A 175 7.66 3.47 -9.38
CA ALA A 175 7.46 3.96 -10.74
C ALA A 175 6.21 3.36 -11.40
N ARG A 176 6.02 2.04 -11.24
CA ARG A 176 4.85 1.31 -11.76
C ARG A 176 3.57 1.70 -11.03
N TRP A 177 3.64 1.95 -9.73
CA TRP A 177 2.52 2.47 -8.94
C TRP A 177 2.06 3.83 -9.44
N LYS A 178 3.01 4.74 -9.75
CA LYS A 178 2.68 6.04 -10.34
C LYS A 178 1.95 5.89 -11.68
N SER A 179 2.33 4.92 -12.52
CA SER A 179 1.58 4.60 -13.74
C SER A 179 0.17 4.07 -13.45
N PHE A 180 -0.01 3.26 -12.40
CA PHE A 180 -1.34 2.82 -11.98
C PHE A 180 -2.21 3.99 -11.48
N LEU A 181 -1.63 4.92 -10.71
CA LEU A 181 -2.34 6.11 -10.23
C LEU A 181 -2.81 7.02 -11.38
N GLN A 182 -2.17 7.00 -12.55
CA GLN A 182 -2.68 7.69 -13.74
C GLN A 182 -4.04 7.10 -14.19
N GLN A 183 -4.22 5.78 -14.07
CA GLN A 183 -5.51 5.15 -14.36
C GLN A 183 -6.56 5.52 -13.32
N VAL A 184 -6.18 5.54 -12.05
CA VAL A 184 -7.03 6.05 -10.96
C VAL A 184 -7.48 7.48 -11.25
N LEU A 185 -6.56 8.36 -11.66
CA LEU A 185 -6.86 9.75 -12.02
C LEU A 185 -7.88 9.86 -13.17
N ILE A 186 -7.77 9.01 -14.20
CA ILE A 186 -8.79 8.93 -15.26
C ILE A 186 -10.15 8.56 -14.67
N GLY A 187 -10.19 7.61 -13.73
CA GLY A 187 -11.39 7.26 -12.98
C GLY A 187 -12.00 8.42 -12.20
N LEU A 188 -11.18 9.20 -11.50
CA LEU A 188 -11.61 10.39 -10.77
C LEU A 188 -12.19 11.45 -11.72
N LEU A 189 -11.49 11.76 -12.82
CA LEU A 189 -11.87 12.78 -13.80
C LEU A 189 -13.13 12.39 -14.58
N ARG A 190 -13.25 11.14 -15.03
CA ARG A 190 -14.46 10.64 -15.71
C ARG A 190 -15.61 10.41 -14.73
N GLY A 191 -15.31 10.38 -13.44
CA GLY A 191 -16.29 10.16 -12.41
C GLY A 191 -16.79 8.74 -12.39
N TYR A 192 -15.87 7.78 -12.37
CA TYR A 192 -16.10 6.37 -12.04
C TYR A 192 -15.78 6.04 -10.58
N CYS A 193 -15.03 6.90 -9.90
CA CYS A 193 -14.75 6.80 -8.47
C CYS A 193 -14.47 8.19 -7.89
N ASP A 194 -14.24 8.23 -6.58
CA ASP A 194 -13.55 9.33 -5.92
C ASP A 194 -12.35 8.81 -5.12
N LEU A 195 -11.73 9.66 -4.30
CA LEU A 195 -10.47 9.34 -3.64
C LEU A 195 -10.56 8.16 -2.66
N ASP A 196 -11.75 7.87 -2.14
CA ASP A 196 -11.96 6.73 -1.23
C ASP A 196 -11.69 5.37 -1.88
N LEU A 197 -11.56 5.29 -3.21
CA LEU A 197 -11.06 4.09 -3.89
C LEU A 197 -9.71 3.64 -3.32
N LEU A 198 -8.82 4.58 -2.98
CA LEU A 198 -7.50 4.29 -2.42
C LEU A 198 -7.54 3.93 -0.93
N LEU A 199 -8.73 3.79 -0.33
CA LEU A 199 -8.90 3.20 1.00
C LEU A 199 -9.39 1.76 0.94
N ASP A 200 -9.58 1.20 -0.26
CA ASP A 200 -10.00 -0.19 -0.39
C ASP A 200 -8.88 -1.14 0.08
N PRO A 201 -9.18 -2.13 0.97
CA PRO A 201 -8.21 -3.15 1.40
C PRO A 201 -7.54 -3.89 0.24
N PHE A 202 -8.17 -3.91 -0.94
CA PHE A 202 -7.64 -4.49 -2.15
C PHE A 202 -6.24 -3.96 -2.52
N PHE A 203 -5.93 -2.69 -2.21
CA PHE A 203 -4.66 -2.06 -2.58
C PHE A 203 -3.59 -2.20 -1.48
N LEU A 204 -2.34 -2.48 -1.90
CA LEU A 204 -1.15 -2.45 -1.05
C LEU A 204 -0.53 -1.06 -1.05
N PHE A 205 0.03 -0.66 0.10
CA PHE A 205 0.62 0.66 0.27
C PHE A 205 2.05 0.62 0.79
N PHE A 206 2.89 1.50 0.25
CA PHE A 206 4.20 1.78 0.81
C PHE A 206 4.08 2.65 2.06
N PRO A 207 4.95 2.46 3.06
CA PRO A 207 5.11 3.44 4.13
C PRO A 207 5.50 4.80 3.56
N ARG A 208 4.83 5.84 4.05
CA ARG A 208 5.12 7.24 3.78
C ARG A 208 6.36 7.69 4.55
N PRO A 209 6.98 8.83 4.18
CA PRO A 209 8.02 9.43 5.01
C PRO A 209 7.51 9.66 6.45
N GLY A 210 8.24 9.15 7.44
CA GLY A 210 7.86 9.22 8.86
C GLY A 210 7.13 7.98 9.38
N GLU A 211 6.63 7.11 8.51
CA GLU A 211 5.98 5.86 8.93
C GLU A 211 6.97 4.74 9.24
N ALA A 212 6.48 3.82 10.06
CA ALA A 212 7.11 2.56 10.39
C ALA A 212 7.33 1.74 9.12
N GLY A 213 8.39 0.97 9.16
CA GLY A 213 8.84 0.18 8.04
C GLY A 213 10.12 -0.52 8.44
N ALA A 214 10.94 0.14 9.26
CA ALA A 214 12.07 -0.50 9.92
C ALA A 214 11.59 -1.67 10.81
N TRP A 215 12.35 -2.76 10.78
CA TRP A 215 12.11 -3.95 11.59
C TRP A 215 13.41 -4.30 12.35
N TYR A 216 13.33 -4.50 13.66
CA TYR A 216 14.48 -4.68 14.54
C TYR A 216 14.27 -5.94 15.40
N PRO A 217 14.60 -7.13 14.86
CA PRO A 217 14.32 -8.40 15.51
C PRO A 217 14.73 -8.47 16.98
N GLY A 218 13.85 -9.00 17.83
CA GLY A 218 14.10 -9.21 19.26
C GLY A 218 13.87 -7.99 20.15
N ILE A 219 13.38 -6.87 19.59
CA ILE A 219 12.77 -5.81 20.41
C ILE A 219 11.30 -6.08 20.66
N GLU A 220 10.67 -6.78 19.72
CA GLU A 220 9.23 -6.95 19.70
C GLU A 220 8.81 -7.74 20.93
N TYR A 221 8.03 -7.11 21.80
CA TYR A 221 7.35 -7.73 22.95
C TYR A 221 8.28 -8.46 23.94
N GLY A 222 9.55 -8.09 23.99
CA GLY A 222 10.55 -8.73 24.86
C GLY A 222 10.87 -10.17 24.49
N ALA A 223 10.66 -10.55 23.23
CA ALA A 223 10.97 -11.89 22.73
C ALA A 223 12.48 -12.05 22.44
N ASP A 224 12.96 -13.29 22.54
CA ASP A 224 14.34 -13.69 22.22
C ASP A 224 14.36 -14.73 21.09
N PRO A 225 14.12 -14.32 19.84
CA PRO A 225 13.96 -15.26 18.73
C PRO A 225 15.26 -15.99 18.41
N ALA A 226 15.17 -17.27 18.05
CA ALA A 226 16.32 -18.09 17.66
C ALA A 226 16.87 -17.70 16.28
N ASP A 227 15.99 -17.30 15.36
CA ASP A 227 16.30 -16.93 13.98
C ASP A 227 15.35 -15.85 13.44
N LEU A 228 15.52 -15.47 12.17
CA LEU A 228 14.67 -14.46 11.54
C LEU A 228 13.26 -14.94 11.18
N LEU A 229 13.04 -16.24 11.04
CA LEU A 229 11.72 -16.79 10.76
C LEU A 229 10.85 -16.73 12.01
N GLU A 230 11.41 -17.07 13.17
CA GLU A 230 10.74 -16.90 14.47
C GLU A 230 10.48 -15.43 14.76
N ALA A 231 11.47 -14.56 14.55
CA ALA A 231 11.30 -13.12 14.73
C ALA A 231 10.19 -12.55 13.81
N LEU A 232 10.11 -13.01 12.56
CA LEU A 232 9.06 -12.61 11.61
C LEU A 232 7.69 -13.03 12.14
N THR A 233 7.55 -14.29 12.57
CA THR A 233 6.29 -14.84 13.08
C THR A 233 5.77 -14.04 14.28
N ILE A 234 6.65 -13.70 15.23
CA ILE A 234 6.31 -12.89 16.40
C ILE A 234 5.85 -11.49 15.97
N THR A 235 6.62 -10.88 15.07
CA THR A 235 6.37 -9.52 14.59
C THR A 235 5.04 -9.42 13.85
N ASP A 236 4.79 -10.34 12.92
CA ASP A 236 3.57 -10.37 12.11
C ASP A 236 2.32 -10.65 12.93
N ALA A 237 2.44 -11.51 13.96
CA ALA A 237 1.34 -11.79 14.88
C ALA A 237 0.89 -10.56 15.67
N ALA A 238 1.80 -9.61 15.89
CA ALA A 238 1.55 -8.47 16.76
C ALA A 238 1.31 -7.16 15.98
N ASP A 239 2.02 -6.97 14.86
CA ASP A 239 1.91 -5.84 13.94
C ASP A 239 1.19 -6.25 12.64
N ARG A 240 -0.12 -6.51 12.71
CA ARG A 240 -0.94 -6.96 11.55
C ARG A 240 -0.85 -6.05 10.31
N TRP A 241 -0.55 -4.77 10.52
CA TRP A 241 -0.34 -3.81 9.45
C TRP A 241 0.86 -4.13 8.56
N ARG A 242 1.85 -4.89 9.04
CA ARG A 242 3.06 -5.23 8.26
C ARG A 242 2.75 -6.14 7.06
N ASN A 243 1.74 -6.98 7.20
CA ASN A 243 1.18 -7.80 6.14
C ASN A 243 -0.08 -7.19 5.51
N HIS A 244 -0.29 -5.89 5.69
CA HIS A 244 -1.47 -5.19 5.16
C HIS A 244 -2.79 -5.85 5.56
N TYR A 245 -2.82 -6.48 6.75
CA TYR A 245 -3.95 -7.26 7.27
C TYR A 245 -4.37 -8.43 6.36
N ARG A 246 -3.50 -8.92 5.46
CA ARG A 246 -3.82 -10.01 4.53
C ARG A 246 -4.04 -11.35 5.25
N ASP A 247 -3.41 -11.52 6.40
CA ASP A 247 -3.58 -12.67 7.30
C ASP A 247 -4.82 -12.56 8.19
N VAL A 248 -5.33 -11.34 8.42
CA VAL A 248 -6.51 -11.04 9.22
C VAL A 248 -7.42 -10.01 8.54
N PRO A 249 -8.02 -10.34 7.37
CA PRO A 249 -8.73 -9.34 6.56
C PRO A 249 -9.89 -8.65 7.28
N ASP A 250 -10.55 -9.36 8.20
CA ASP A 250 -11.67 -8.86 9.01
C ASP A 250 -11.27 -7.73 9.97
N ASP A 251 -9.98 -7.60 10.29
CA ASP A 251 -9.43 -6.56 11.15
C ASP A 251 -8.99 -5.32 10.36
N HIS A 252 -9.11 -5.32 9.03
CA HIS A 252 -8.61 -4.21 8.21
C HIS A 252 -9.35 -2.89 8.56
N PRO A 253 -8.63 -1.79 8.89
CA PRO A 253 -9.24 -0.53 9.35
C PRO A 253 -10.29 0.09 8.42
N ALA A 254 -10.21 -0.19 7.11
CA ALA A 254 -11.20 0.25 6.13
C ALA A 254 -12.62 -0.29 6.40
N LEU A 255 -12.75 -1.48 7.01
CA LEU A 255 -14.05 -2.08 7.32
C LEU A 255 -14.84 -1.25 8.35
N GLY A 256 -14.14 -0.49 9.20
CA GLY A 256 -14.75 0.46 10.14
C GLY A 256 -15.24 1.77 9.50
N ILE A 257 -14.91 2.03 8.23
CA ILE A 257 -15.30 3.27 7.54
C ILE A 257 -16.63 3.05 6.82
N ALA A 258 -17.73 3.44 7.48
CA ALA A 258 -19.10 3.17 7.03
C ALA A 258 -19.39 3.55 5.57
N ARG A 259 -18.81 4.65 5.06
CA ARG A 259 -19.05 5.13 3.70
C ARG A 259 -18.36 4.34 2.60
N LEU A 260 -17.42 3.44 2.91
CA LEU A 260 -16.68 2.68 1.90
C LEU A 260 -17.50 1.53 1.33
N ARG A 261 -18.29 0.85 2.17
CA ARG A 261 -18.98 -0.39 1.79
C ARG A 261 -19.91 -0.14 0.60
N GLY A 262 -19.57 -0.76 -0.53
CA GLY A 262 -20.37 -0.66 -1.75
C GLY A 262 -20.43 0.74 -2.39
N LYS A 263 -19.55 1.67 -2.01
CA LYS A 263 -19.60 3.08 -2.43
C LYS A 263 -19.69 3.26 -3.95
N PHE A 264 -18.97 2.45 -4.71
CA PHE A 264 -18.95 2.50 -6.18
C PHE A 264 -19.65 1.31 -6.83
N MET A 265 -20.44 0.56 -6.07
CA MET A 265 -21.30 -0.48 -6.62
C MET A 265 -22.58 0.18 -7.18
N PHE A 266 -23.01 -0.26 -8.36
CA PHE A 266 -24.33 0.10 -8.85
C PHE A 266 -25.39 -0.45 -7.87
N SER A 267 -26.32 0.39 -7.43
CA SER A 267 -27.61 -0.10 -6.96
C SER A 267 -28.27 -0.80 -8.14
N SER A 268 -28.66 -2.06 -7.96
CA SER A 268 -29.56 -2.68 -8.95
C SER A 268 -30.84 -1.83 -9.02
N PRO A 269 -31.40 -1.62 -10.22
CA PRO A 269 -32.70 -0.94 -10.35
C PRO A 269 -33.80 -1.69 -9.60
#